data_AF-X1NHQ3-F1
#
_entry.id   AF-X1NHQ3-F1
#
_cell.length_a   1.000
_cell.length_b   1.000
_cell.length_c   1.000
_cell.angle_alpha   90.00
_cell.angle_beta   90.00
_cell.angle_gamma   90.00
#
_symmetry.space_group_name_H-M   'P 1'
#
loop_
_entity.id
_entity.type
_entity.pdbx_description
1 polymer ?
#
loop_
_entity_poly.entity_id
_entity_poly.type
_entity_poly.pdbx_seq_one_letter_code
_entity_poly.pdbx_strand_id
1 'polypeptide(L)' 'MEFLGYPRKDGLAGTRNHIGVISSVACSSDPAIWIASEVSNCVPFTHRQACGLIP' A
#
# COMPACT_ATOMS: atom_id res chain seq x y z
N MET A 1 -3.54 24.67 16.34
CA MET A 1 -4.39 23.48 16.53
C MET A 1 -3.47 22.28 16.39
N GLU A 2 -3.47 21.36 17.35
CA GLU A 2 -2.56 20.21 17.40
C GLU A 2 -3.36 18.90 17.39
N PHE A 3 -2.80 17.83 16.82
CA PHE A 3 -3.42 16.50 16.80
C PHE A 3 -2.36 15.42 17.00
N LEU A 4 -2.79 14.27 17.53
CA LEU A 4 -1.93 13.08 17.68
C LEU A 4 -1.76 12.38 16.33
N GLY A 5 -0.58 12.51 15.73
CA GLY A 5 -0.22 11.90 14.45
C GLY A 5 0.97 10.94 14.54
N TYR A 6 1.22 10.20 13.47
CA TYR A 6 2.37 9.32 13.33
C TYR A 6 3.53 10.06 12.63
N PRO A 7 4.62 10.38 13.34
CA PRO A 7 5.72 11.17 12.78
C PRO A 7 6.47 10.43 11.68
N ARG A 8 6.89 11.15 10.64
CA ARG A 8 7.67 10.63 9.51
C ARG A 8 9.04 11.31 9.44
N LYS A 9 9.99 10.66 8.75
CA LYS A 9 11.38 11.14 8.64
C LYS A 9 11.51 12.47 7.89
N ASP A 10 10.54 12.82 7.08
CA ASP A 10 10.44 14.08 6.31
C ASP A 10 9.82 15.24 7.13
N GLY A 11 9.52 15.03 8.41
CA GLY A 11 8.92 16.03 9.30
C GLY A 11 7.40 16.15 9.20
N LEU A 12 6.75 15.39 8.31
CA LEU A 12 5.29 15.32 8.22
C LEU A 12 4.71 14.33 9.24
N ALA A 13 3.41 14.41 9.49
CA ALA A 13 2.67 13.50 10.36
C ALA A 13 1.49 12.86 9.62
N GLY A 14 1.40 11.52 9.68
CA GLY A 14 0.28 10.78 9.12
C GLY A 14 -0.87 10.64 10.12
N THR A 15 -2.11 10.57 9.62
CA THR A 15 -3.32 10.31 10.43
C THR A 15 -3.56 8.81 10.69
N ARG A 16 -2.82 7.94 9.98
CA ARG A 16 -2.89 6.48 10.07
C ARG A 16 -1.49 5.87 9.95
N ASN A 17 -1.33 4.66 10.51
CA ASN A 17 -0.11 3.87 10.40
C ASN A 17 -0.41 2.48 9.82
N HIS A 18 -0.49 2.41 8.50
CA HIS A 18 -0.71 1.17 7.76
C HIS A 18 0.60 0.56 7.26
N ILE A 19 0.59 -0.75 7.05
CA ILE A 19 1.64 -1.47 6.34
C ILE A 19 1.21 -1.61 4.87
N GLY A 20 1.99 -1.06 3.95
CA GLY A 20 1.69 -1.16 2.52
C GLY A 20 2.27 -2.43 1.91
N VAL A 21 1.45 -3.21 1.20
CA VAL A 21 1.90 -4.34 0.38
C VAL A 21 1.75 -3.95 -1.08
N ILE A 22 2.85 -3.77 -1.79
CA ILE A 22 2.86 -3.22 -3.16
C ILE A 22 3.20 -4.35 -4.14
N SER A 23 2.29 -4.62 -5.08
CA SER A 23 2.55 -5.54 -6.19
C SER A 23 3.63 -4.95 -7.09
N SER A 24 4.55 -5.75 -7.62
CA SER A 24 5.57 -5.28 -8.58
C SER A 24 5.07 -5.24 -10.02
N VAL A 25 4.10 -6.09 -10.35
CA VAL A 25 3.43 -6.21 -11.65
C VAL A 25 1.97 -6.63 -11.47
N ALA A 26 1.13 -6.48 -12.51
CA ALA A 26 -0.28 -6.85 -12.43
C ALA A 26 -0.52 -8.30 -12.01
N CYS A 27 0.27 -9.26 -12.51
CA CYS A 27 0.15 -10.68 -12.14
C CYS A 27 0.48 -10.96 -10.66
N SER A 28 1.16 -10.04 -9.99
CA SER A 28 1.48 -10.14 -8.56
C SER A 28 0.45 -9.46 -7.65
N SER A 29 -0.66 -8.96 -8.22
CA SER A 29 -1.73 -8.30 -7.46
C SER A 29 -2.46 -9.24 -6.51
N ASP A 30 -2.80 -10.45 -6.96
CA ASP A 30 -3.52 -11.42 -6.11
C ASP A 30 -2.67 -11.86 -4.89
N PRO A 31 -1.39 -12.24 -5.05
CA PRO A 31 -0.51 -12.47 -3.90
C PRO A 31 -0.41 -11.27 -2.95
N ALA A 32 -0.33 -10.04 -3.48
CA ALA A 32 -0.27 -8.83 -2.65
C ALA A 32 -1.56 -8.62 -1.84
N ILE A 33 -2.72 -8.91 -2.43
CA ILE A 33 -4.02 -8.85 -1.74
C ILE A 33 -4.09 -9.90 -0.63
N TRP A 34 -3.70 -11.15 -0.92
CA TRP A 34 -3.72 -12.23 0.06
C TRP A 34 -2.79 -11.94 1.23
N ILE A 35 -1.56 -11.49 0.98
CA ILE A 35 -0.63 -11.12 2.06
C ILE A 35 -1.22 -9.98 2.91
N ALA A 36 -1.87 -8.99 2.29
CA ALA A 36 -2.49 -7.89 3.01
C ALA A 36 -3.73 -8.31 3.83
N SER A 37 -4.43 -9.39 3.46
CA SER A 37 -5.59 -9.87 4.22
C SER A 37 -5.21 -10.65 5.49
N GLU A 38 -4.00 -11.20 5.56
CA GLU A 38 -3.57 -12.01 6.72
C GLU A 38 -3.16 -11.17 7.94
N VAL A 39 -2.88 -9.88 7.77
CA VAL A 39 -2.36 -9.02 8.85
C VAL A 39 -3.20 -7.75 8.98
N SER A 40 -3.66 -7.48 10.20
CA SER A 40 -4.44 -6.27 10.49
C SER A 40 -3.67 -5.00 10.14
N ASN A 41 -4.38 -3.98 9.64
CA ASN A 41 -3.82 -2.69 9.21
C ASN A 41 -2.88 -2.74 8.00
N CYS A 42 -2.80 -3.86 7.29
CA CYS A 42 -2.18 -3.91 5.97
C CYS A 42 -3.12 -3.36 4.89
N VAL A 43 -2.55 -2.71 3.88
CA VAL A 43 -3.28 -2.17 2.72
C VAL A 43 -2.56 -2.60 1.43
N PRO A 44 -3.24 -3.30 0.50
CA PRO A 44 -2.66 -3.68 -0.77
C PRO A 44 -2.68 -2.51 -1.77
N PHE A 45 -1.59 -2.36 -2.51
CA PHE A 45 -1.45 -1.45 -3.65
C PHE A 45 -1.17 -2.26 -4.91
N THR A 46 -2.16 -2.34 -5.79
CA THR A 46 -2.14 -3.22 -6.97
C THR A 46 -2.00 -2.46 -8.27
N HIS A 47 -1.31 -3.04 -9.25
CA HIS A 47 -1.30 -2.51 -10.61
C HIS A 47 -2.61 -2.83 -11.33
N ARG A 48 -3.19 -1.82 -12.01
CA ARG A 48 -4.51 -1.94 -12.66
C ARG A 48 -4.46 -2.53 -14.08
N GLN A 49 -3.32 -2.42 -14.77
CA GLN A 49 -3.18 -2.77 -16.19
C GLN A 49 -2.19 -3.91 -16.35
N ALA A 50 -2.47 -4.84 -17.27
CA ALA A 50 -1.52 -5.88 -17.63
C ALA A 50 -0.24 -5.27 -18.22
N CYS A 51 0.90 -5.84 -17.84
CA CYS A 51 2.19 -5.42 -18.39
C CYS A 51 2.22 -5.75 -19.89
N GLY A 52 2.52 -4.75 -20.73
CA GLY A 52 2.63 -4.93 -22.18
C GLY A 52 1.33 -4.69 -22.98
N LEU A 53 0.32 -4.03 -22.40
CA LEU A 53 -0.76 -3.41 -23.19
C LEU A 53 -0.19 -2.22 -23.99
N ILE A 54 0.37 -2.53 -25.16
CA ILE A 54 0.69 -1.56 -26.21
C ILE A 54 -0.55 -1.51 -27.13
N PRO A 55 -0.98 -0.33 -27.64
CA PRO A 55 -2.06 -0.24 -28.62
C PRO A 55 -1.84 -1.13 -29.86
#